data_AF-A0A2X4TZD0-F1
#
_entry.id   AF-A0A2X4TZD0-F1
#
_cell.length_a   1.000
_cell.length_b   1.000
_cell.length_c   1.000
_cell.angle_alpha   90.00
_cell.angle_beta   90.00
_cell.angle_gamma   90.00
#
_symmetry.space_group_name_H-M   'P 1'
#
loop_
_entity.id
_entity.type
_entity.pdbx_description
1 polymer ?
#
loop_
_entity_poly.entity_id
_entity_poly.type
_entity_poly.pdbx_seq_one_letter_code
_entity_poly.pdbx_strand_id
1 'polypeptide(L)' 'MSDYKSTLNLPETGFPMRGDLAKREPGMLARWTDDDLYGIIRAAKKGKKNLHSA' A
#
# COMPACT_ATOMS: atom_id res chain seq x y z
N MET A 1 -38.55 -17.11 -3.06
CA MET A 1 -37.42 -16.74 -3.94
C MET A 1 -36.16 -17.12 -3.18
N SER A 2 -35.45 -18.15 -3.62
CA SER A 2 -34.34 -18.75 -2.88
C SER A 2 -33.14 -17.80 -2.83
N ASP A 3 -32.59 -17.56 -1.64
CA ASP A 3 -31.39 -16.75 -1.46
C ASP A 3 -30.14 -17.62 -1.66
N TYR A 4 -29.54 -17.53 -2.84
CA TYR A 4 -28.30 -18.22 -3.21
C TYR A 4 -27.05 -17.40 -2.89
N LYS A 5 -27.20 -16.21 -2.27
CA LYS A 5 -26.07 -15.30 -2.04
C LYS A 5 -25.02 -15.92 -1.11
N SER A 6 -25.43 -16.73 -0.14
CA SER A 6 -24.55 -17.41 0.81
C SER A 6 -23.78 -18.60 0.20
N THR A 7 -24.17 -19.08 -0.97
CA THR A 7 -23.50 -20.21 -1.65
C THR A 7 -22.42 -19.76 -2.63
N LEU A 8 -22.22 -18.44 -2.79
CA LEU A 8 -21.26 -17.86 -3.72
C LEU A 8 -19.99 -17.41 -2.99
N ASN A 9 -18.83 -17.74 -3.54
CA ASN A 9 -17.53 -17.27 -3.05
C ASN A 9 -17.26 -15.85 -3.55
N LEU A 10 -17.97 -14.87 -2.99
CA LEU A 10 -17.80 -13.47 -3.36
C LEU A 10 -16.52 -12.89 -2.75
N PRO A 11 -15.79 -12.03 -3.48
CA PRO A 11 -14.62 -11.36 -2.93
C PRO A 11 -15.03 -10.32 -1.88
N GLU A 12 -14.45 -10.44 -0.69
CA GLU A 12 -14.61 -9.47 0.39
C GLU A 12 -13.28 -8.71 0.57
N THR A 13 -13.36 -7.39 0.62
CA THR A 13 -12.17 -6.55 0.81
C THR A 13 -12.50 -5.32 1.65
N GLY A 14 -11.60 -5.01 2.59
CA GLY A 14 -11.61 -3.74 3.31
C GLY A 14 -11.03 -2.58 2.50
N PHE A 15 -10.56 -2.83 1.27
CA PHE A 15 -10.03 -1.80 0.40
C PHE A 15 -11.18 -0.93 -0.15
N PRO A 16 -11.19 0.39 0.16
CA PRO A 16 -12.27 1.25 -0.30
C PRO A 16 -12.16 1.47 -1.81
N MET A 17 -13.29 1.38 -2.51
CA MET A 17 -13.34 1.64 -3.95
C MET A 17 -13.02 3.11 -4.31
N ARG A 18 -13.26 4.05 -3.38
CA ARG A 18 -12.93 5.46 -3.54
C ARG A 18 -11.62 5.78 -2.83
N GLY A 19 -10.74 6.52 -3.49
CA GLY A 19 -9.42 6.88 -2.95
C GLY A 19 -9.46 7.78 -1.71
N ASP A 20 -10.31 8.83 -1.71
CA ASP A 20 -10.38 9.86 -0.65
C ASP A 20 -8.99 10.44 -0.29
N LEU A 21 -8.17 10.67 -1.33
CA LEU A 21 -6.73 10.91 -1.22
C LEU A 21 -6.39 12.11 -0.34
N ALA A 22 -7.11 13.22 -0.50
CA ALA A 22 -6.89 14.43 0.30
C ALA A 22 -6.96 14.19 1.82
N LYS A 23 -7.72 13.18 2.28
CA LYS A 23 -7.78 12.81 3.70
C LYS A 23 -6.78 11.73 4.09
N ARG A 24 -6.48 10.78 3.19
CA ARG A 24 -5.63 9.62 3.49
C ARG A 24 -4.14 9.92 3.36
N GLU A 25 -3.76 10.70 2.35
CA GLU A 25 -2.36 10.98 2.04
C GLU A 25 -1.60 11.67 3.18
N PRO A 26 -2.14 12.66 3.90
CA PRO A 26 -1.43 13.30 5.02
C PRO A 26 -1.01 12.30 6.11
N GLY A 27 -1.88 11.34 6.45
CA GLY A 27 -1.57 10.32 7.46
C GLY A 27 -0.54 9.29 6.97
N MET A 28 -0.56 8.92 5.69
CA MET A 28 0.47 8.05 5.12
C MET A 28 1.83 8.72 5.12
N LEU A 29 1.90 10.00 4.72
CA LEU A 29 3.14 10.77 4.71
C LEU A 29 3.72 10.91 6.12
N ALA A 30 2.90 11.28 7.09
CA ALA A 30 3.33 11.39 8.49
C ALA A 30 3.95 10.08 8.99
N ARG A 31 3.26 8.95 8.75
CA ARG A 31 3.80 7.63 9.12
C ARG A 31 5.13 7.32 8.42
N TRP A 32 5.25 7.58 7.12
CA TRP A 32 6.52 7.33 6.42
C TRP A 32 7.68 8.17 6.96
N THR A 33 7.39 9.40 7.36
CA THR A 33 8.38 10.28 7.99
C THR A 33 8.75 9.78 9.38
N ASP A 34 7.77 9.42 10.22
CA ASP A 34 7.99 8.89 11.56
C ASP A 34 8.79 7.56 11.54
N ASP A 35 8.50 6.70 10.56
CA ASP A 35 9.16 5.40 10.39
C ASP A 35 10.58 5.50 9.78
N ASP A 36 11.06 6.69 9.39
CA ASP A 36 12.25 6.89 8.53
C ASP A 36 12.27 5.92 7.33
N LEU A 37 11.13 5.80 6.65
CA LEU A 37 10.96 4.82 5.58
C LEU A 37 12.00 5.02 4.47
N TYR A 38 12.37 6.26 4.17
CA TYR A 38 13.40 6.55 3.20
C TYR A 38 14.77 6.03 3.64
N GLY A 39 15.18 6.26 4.89
CA GLY A 39 16.42 5.71 5.45
C GLY A 39 16.46 4.19 5.38
N ILE A 40 15.36 3.52 5.75
CA ILE A 40 15.20 2.06 5.63
C ILE A 40 15.42 1.60 4.18
N ILE A 41 14.80 2.25 3.20
CA ILE A 41 14.96 1.92 1.79
C ILE A 41 16.42 2.10 1.34
N ARG A 42 17.08 3.20 1.75
CA ARG A 42 18.48 3.47 1.41
C ARG A 42 19.43 2.43 2.01
N ALA A 43 19.21 2.04 3.26
CA ALA A 43 19.97 0.98 3.90
C ALA A 43 19.80 -0.36 3.16
N ALA A 44 18.57 -0.74 2.84
CA ALA A 44 18.25 -1.99 2.13
C ALA A 44 18.78 -2.06 0.68
N LYS A 45 19.10 -0.89 0.09
CA LYS A 45 19.66 -0.77 -1.27
C LYS A 45 21.18 -0.53 -1.28
N LYS A 46 21.84 -0.37 -0.14
CA LYS A 46 23.29 -0.16 -0.06
C LYS A 46 24.05 -1.29 -0.78
N GLY A 47 24.95 -0.92 -1.69
CA GLY A 47 25.78 -1.87 -2.44
C GLY A 47 25.11 -2.55 -3.64
N LYS A 48 23.82 -2.28 -3.93
CA LYS A 48 23.16 -2.78 -5.14
C LYS A 48 23.53 -1.90 -6.33
N LYS A 49 23.87 -2.53 -7.45
CA LYS A 49 24.10 -1.83 -8.73
C LYS A 49 22.80 -1.13 -9.15
N ASN A 50 22.90 0.13 -9.55
CA ASN A 50 21.79 0.82 -10.21
C ASN A 50 21.71 0.32 -11.66
N LEU A 51 20.49 0.30 -12.23
CA LEU A 51 20.25 -0.20 -13.58
C LEU A 51 21.02 0.58 -14.68
N HIS A 52 21.57 1.74 -14.33
CA HIS A 52 22.30 2.64 -15.23
C HIS A 52 23.83 2.60 -15.05
N SER A 53 24.39 1.70 -14.20
CA SER A 53 25.84 1.48 -14.17
C SER A 53 26.21 0.37 -15.16
N ALA A 54 26.34 0.73 -16.43
CA ALA A 54 27.07 -0.02 -17.46
C ALA A 54 27.80 0.98 -18.35
#